data_AF-A0A371HET8-F1
#
_entry.id   AF-A0A371HET8-F1
#
_cell.length_a   1.000
_cell.length_b   1.000
_cell.length_c   1.000
_cell.angle_alpha   90.00
_cell.angle_beta   90.00
_cell.angle_gamma   90.00
#
_symmetry.space_group_name_H-M   'P 1'
#
loop_
_entity.id
_entity.type
_entity.pdbx_description
1 polymer ?
#
loop_
_entity_poly.entity_id
_entity_poly.type
_entity_poly.pdbx_seq_one_letter_code
_entity_poly.pdbx_strand_id
1 'polypeptide(L)'
;MAECPASPGGGSHESGEHSPRSNVREQDRYLPIANISRIMKKALPANGKIAKDAKETVQECVSEFISFITSEASDKCQREKRKTINGDDLLWAMATLGFEDYIDPLKIYLTRYREGDTKGSAKGGETSAKKDVQPSPNAQLAHQGSFSQNVSYTNSQGQHMMVPMQGPDN
;
A
#
# COMPACT_ATOMS: atom_id res chain seq x y z
N MET A 1 -54.01 53.13 21.69
CA MET A 1 -53.82 51.75 22.18
C MET A 1 -54.09 50.86 20.98
N ALA A 2 -53.07 50.52 20.21
CA ALA A 2 -52.20 49.33 20.37
C ALA A 2 -52.86 48.08 19.76
N GLU A 3 -52.39 47.68 18.58
CA GLU A 3 -52.20 46.27 18.21
C GLU A 3 -51.30 46.20 16.95
N CYS A 4 -50.18 45.51 17.08
CA CYS A 4 -49.29 45.15 15.98
C CYS A 4 -49.72 43.79 15.42
N PRO A 5 -49.84 43.61 14.10
CA PRO A 5 -50.00 42.27 13.54
C PRO A 5 -48.65 41.55 13.47
N ALA A 6 -48.60 40.39 14.12
CA ALA A 6 -47.49 39.45 14.05
C ALA A 6 -47.29 38.92 12.62
N SER A 7 -46.04 38.92 12.14
CA SER A 7 -45.63 38.21 10.92
C SER A 7 -45.10 36.83 11.29
N PRO A 8 -45.57 35.74 10.66
CA PRO A 8 -44.95 34.44 10.79
C PRO A 8 -43.99 34.17 9.62
N GLY A 9 -42.91 33.44 9.91
CA GLY A 9 -42.27 32.57 8.92
C GLY A 9 -40.93 33.07 8.40
N GLY A 10 -39.88 32.34 8.74
CA GLY A 10 -38.55 32.51 8.17
C GLY A 10 -37.50 31.70 8.91
N GLY A 11 -37.76 30.40 9.10
CA GLY A 11 -36.75 29.47 9.63
C GLY A 11 -35.53 29.50 8.73
N SER A 12 -34.44 30.09 9.24
CA SER A 12 -33.16 30.08 8.56
C SER A 12 -32.58 28.68 8.69
N HIS A 13 -32.72 27.91 7.62
CA HIS A 13 -32.08 26.62 7.47
C HIS A 13 -30.59 26.89 7.21
N GLU A 14 -29.79 26.91 8.25
CA GLU A 14 -28.33 26.88 8.14
C GLU A 14 -27.92 25.48 7.66
N SER A 15 -28.10 25.23 6.37
CA SER A 15 -27.46 24.10 5.70
C SER A 15 -25.98 24.42 5.59
N GLY A 16 -25.24 24.01 6.63
CA GLY A 16 -23.82 23.76 6.50
C GLY A 16 -23.61 22.77 5.37
N GLU A 17 -23.22 23.28 4.21
CA GLU A 17 -22.58 22.54 3.13
C GLU A 17 -21.27 21.96 3.68
N HIS A 18 -21.40 20.90 4.47
CA HIS A 18 -20.34 19.95 4.73
C HIS A 18 -20.11 19.25 3.39
N SER A 19 -19.27 19.88 2.57
CA SER A 19 -18.77 19.29 1.35
C SER A 19 -18.31 17.86 1.68
N PRO A 20 -18.74 16.82 0.94
CA PRO A 20 -18.28 15.45 1.14
C PRO A 20 -16.87 15.33 0.56
N ARG A 21 -15.95 16.20 0.97
CA ARG A 21 -14.53 15.89 0.99
C ARG A 21 -14.36 14.94 2.17
N SER A 22 -14.80 13.73 1.86
CA SER A 22 -14.78 12.51 2.64
C SER A 22 -13.76 12.56 3.75
N ASN A 23 -14.17 12.09 4.92
CA ASN A 23 -13.33 11.58 5.99
C ASN A 23 -12.41 10.46 5.45
N VAL A 24 -11.50 10.81 4.53
CA VAL A 24 -10.32 10.01 4.18
C VAL A 24 -9.66 9.81 5.52
N ARG A 25 -9.67 8.56 5.98
CA ARG A 25 -9.20 8.27 7.33
C ARG A 25 -7.79 8.81 7.38
N GLU A 26 -7.42 9.47 8.46
CA GLU A 26 -6.10 10.10 8.53
C GLU A 26 -4.97 9.09 8.23
N GLN A 27 -5.22 7.82 8.59
CA GLN A 27 -4.38 6.67 8.26
C GLN A 27 -4.18 6.42 6.76
N ASP A 28 -5.15 6.72 5.90
CA ASP A 28 -5.04 6.57 4.45
C ASP A 28 -4.08 7.61 3.84
N ARG A 29 -3.77 8.70 4.57
CA ARG A 29 -2.83 9.75 4.12
C ARG A 29 -1.37 9.40 4.42
N TYR A 30 -1.13 8.46 5.31
CA TYR A 30 0.21 8.14 5.80
C TYR A 30 0.70 6.79 5.28
N LEU A 31 1.97 6.72 4.91
CA LEU A 31 2.61 5.44 4.64
C LEU A 31 2.75 4.62 5.94
N PRO A 32 2.73 3.28 5.89
CA PRO A 32 2.89 2.46 7.09
C PRO A 32 4.17 2.80 7.86
N ILE A 33 4.04 3.06 9.17
CA ILE A 33 5.16 3.44 10.04
C ILE A 33 6.32 2.43 10.01
N ALA A 34 6.00 1.15 9.77
CA ALA A 34 6.99 0.08 9.63
C ALA A 34 7.91 0.29 8.41
N ASN A 35 7.35 0.75 7.28
CA ASN A 35 8.12 1.02 6.07
C ASN A 35 9.01 2.25 6.26
N ILE A 36 8.48 3.32 6.87
CA ILE A 36 9.25 4.52 7.25
C ILE A 36 10.42 4.12 8.17
N SER A 37 10.13 3.41 9.26
CA SER A 37 11.15 2.98 10.22
C SER A 37 12.24 2.10 9.58
N ARG A 38 11.88 1.23 8.62
CA ARG A 38 12.85 0.39 7.91
C ARG A 38 13.80 1.21 7.04
N ILE A 39 13.30 2.25 6.36
CA ILE A 39 14.12 3.12 5.51
C ILE A 39 15.02 4.00 6.37
N MET A 40 14.47 4.65 7.41
CA MET A 40 15.26 5.48 8.33
C MET A 40 16.42 4.69 8.95
N LYS A 41 16.19 3.42 9.31
CA LYS A 41 17.24 2.54 9.85
C LYS A 41 18.42 2.30 8.91
N LYS A 42 18.24 2.39 7.59
CA LYS A 42 19.32 2.21 6.62
C LYS A 42 20.34 3.36 6.66
N ALA A 43 19.93 4.53 7.14
CA ALA A 43 20.80 5.69 7.31
C ALA A 43 21.55 5.70 8.66
N LEU A 44 21.35 4.66 9.49
CA LEU A 44 21.92 4.56 10.83
C LEU A 44 22.86 3.36 10.96
N PRO A 45 23.81 3.38 11.92
CA PRO A 45 24.56 2.19 12.30
C PRO A 45 23.65 1.05 12.77
N ALA A 46 24.14 -0.19 12.71
CA ALA A 46 23.37 -1.40 13.02
C ALA A 46 22.67 -1.35 14.40
N ASN A 47 23.32 -0.75 15.40
CA ASN A 47 22.82 -0.60 16.77
C ASN A 47 22.05 0.71 17.03
N GLY A 48 21.98 1.63 16.07
CA GLY A 48 21.32 2.93 16.24
C GLY A 48 19.83 2.78 16.53
N LYS A 49 19.26 3.54 17.46
CA LYS A 49 17.82 3.49 17.80
C LYS A 49 17.11 4.74 17.26
N ILE A 50 15.82 4.59 16.94
CA ILE A 50 14.97 5.71 16.47
C ILE A 50 13.84 5.86 17.48
N ALA A 51 13.70 7.05 18.05
CA ALA A 51 12.60 7.40 18.94
C ALA A 51 11.24 7.24 18.23
N LYS A 52 10.17 7.07 19.01
CA LYS A 52 8.81 6.98 18.46
C LYS A 52 8.45 8.26 17.71
N ASP A 53 8.59 9.40 18.38
CA ASP A 53 8.21 10.72 17.86
C ASP A 53 8.97 11.05 16.57
N ALA A 54 10.26 10.69 16.49
CA ALA A 54 11.04 10.86 15.26
C ALA A 54 10.48 10.08 14.07
N LYS A 55 9.89 8.89 14.28
CA LYS A 55 9.26 8.13 13.19
C LYS A 55 7.95 8.77 12.76
N GLU A 56 7.17 9.29 13.71
CA GLU A 56 5.89 9.97 13.45
C GLU A 56 6.14 11.30 12.70
N THR A 57 7.11 12.10 13.14
CA THR A 57 7.50 13.32 12.42
C THR A 57 7.94 13.02 10.99
N VAL A 58 8.79 12.00 10.77
CA VAL A 58 9.21 11.66 9.40
C VAL A 58 8.06 11.10 8.57
N GLN A 59 7.11 10.38 9.18
CA GLN A 59 5.90 9.91 8.49
C GLN A 59 5.07 11.09 7.97
N GLU A 60 4.87 12.12 8.79
CA GLU A 60 4.20 13.37 8.39
C GLU A 60 4.98 14.08 7.28
N CYS A 61 6.30 14.26 7.45
CA CYS A 61 7.16 14.91 6.46
C CYS A 61 7.14 14.20 5.10
N VAL A 62 7.08 12.86 5.06
CA VAL A 62 7.03 12.12 3.79
C VAL A 62 5.68 12.33 3.08
N SER A 63 4.58 12.38 3.81
CA SER A 63 3.27 12.70 3.23
C SER A 63 3.21 14.12 2.68
N GLU A 64 3.83 15.07 3.37
CA GLU A 64 3.98 16.43 2.87
C GLU A 64 4.91 16.49 1.66
N PHE A 65 6.03 15.77 1.67
CA PHE A 65 6.95 15.68 0.53
C PHE A 65 6.26 15.15 -0.74
N ILE A 66 5.44 14.10 -0.63
CA ILE A 66 4.64 13.59 -1.75
C ILE A 66 3.71 14.68 -2.29
N SER A 67 3.02 15.38 -1.40
CA SER A 67 2.10 16.46 -1.77
C SER A 67 2.83 17.63 -2.42
N PHE A 68 4.00 18.00 -1.90
CA PHE A 68 4.82 19.10 -2.38
C PHE A 68 5.33 18.86 -3.80
N ILE A 69 6.01 17.73 -4.03
CA ILE A 69 6.51 17.35 -5.37
C ILE A 69 5.36 17.22 -6.37
N THR A 70 4.26 16.57 -5.96
CA THR A 70 3.12 16.32 -6.86
C THR A 70 2.41 17.62 -7.24
N SER A 71 2.38 18.61 -6.34
CA SER A 71 1.78 19.92 -6.63
C SER A 71 2.60 20.68 -7.67
N GLU A 72 3.93 20.73 -7.52
CA GLU A 72 4.81 21.39 -8.50
C GLU A 72 4.74 20.71 -9.89
N ALA A 73 4.71 19.38 -9.91
CA ALA A 73 4.53 18.61 -11.14
C ALA A 73 3.14 18.83 -11.78
N SER A 74 2.10 18.94 -10.96
CA SER A 74 0.74 19.27 -11.40
C SER A 74 0.70 20.65 -12.06
N ASP A 75 1.31 21.66 -11.45
CA ASP A 75 1.33 23.03 -11.97
C ASP A 75 2.03 23.10 -13.34
N LYS A 76 3.13 22.36 -13.52
CA LYS A 76 3.76 22.19 -14.83
C LYS A 76 2.82 21.51 -15.84
N CYS A 77 2.25 20.38 -15.47
CA CYS A 77 1.34 19.62 -16.34
C CYS A 77 0.16 20.48 -16.82
N GLN A 78 -0.45 21.24 -15.91
CA GLN A 78 -1.56 22.15 -16.20
C GLN A 78 -1.13 23.33 -17.09
N ARG A 79 0.04 23.92 -16.84
CA ARG A 79 0.60 24.99 -17.69
C ARG A 79 0.84 24.53 -19.12
N GLU A 80 1.16 23.25 -19.32
CA GLU A 80 1.26 22.60 -20.63
C GLU A 80 -0.08 22.11 -21.19
N LYS A 81 -1.21 22.49 -20.57
CA LYS A 81 -2.58 22.11 -20.96
C LYS A 81 -2.83 20.60 -20.96
N ARG A 82 -2.08 19.83 -20.16
CA ARG A 82 -2.29 18.40 -19.95
C ARG A 82 -3.13 18.17 -18.69
N LYS A 83 -3.86 17.05 -18.66
CA LYS A 83 -4.69 16.63 -17.51
C LYS A 83 -4.06 15.48 -16.71
N THR A 84 -2.99 14.90 -17.23
CA THR A 84 -2.35 13.71 -16.65
C THR A 84 -0.88 14.02 -16.43
N ILE A 85 -0.47 13.98 -15.16
CA ILE A 85 0.93 14.09 -14.74
C ILE A 85 1.67 12.84 -15.23
N ASN A 86 2.85 13.02 -15.80
CA ASN A 86 3.72 11.92 -16.24
C ASN A 86 5.06 11.92 -15.48
N GLY A 87 5.92 10.95 -15.77
CA GLY A 87 7.24 10.84 -15.12
C GLY A 87 8.19 12.00 -15.42
N ASP A 88 8.07 12.64 -16.59
CA ASP A 88 8.91 13.77 -16.98
C ASP A 88 8.54 15.06 -16.21
N ASP A 89 7.27 15.20 -15.81
CA ASP A 89 6.81 16.25 -14.90
C ASP A 89 7.46 16.11 -13.51
N LEU A 90 7.52 14.89 -12.98
CA LEU A 90 8.15 14.62 -11.69
C LEU A 90 9.66 14.89 -11.73
N LEU A 91 10.35 14.49 -12.81
CA LEU A 91 11.76 14.80 -12.99
C LEU A 91 12.00 16.32 -13.03
N TRP A 92 11.14 17.07 -13.71
CA TRP A 92 11.24 18.52 -13.73
C TRP A 92 10.99 19.13 -12.34
N ALA A 93 9.95 18.69 -11.63
CA ALA A 93 9.64 19.19 -10.29
C ALA A 93 10.78 18.94 -9.31
N MET A 94 11.39 17.75 -9.33
CA MET A 94 12.56 17.44 -8.49
C MET A 94 13.72 18.40 -8.76
N ALA A 95 14.01 18.72 -10.02
CA ALA A 95 15.07 19.66 -10.37
C ALA A 95 14.73 21.10 -9.93
N THR A 96 13.51 21.56 -10.18
CA THR A 96 13.05 22.91 -9.80
C THR A 96 13.09 23.13 -8.28
N LEU A 97 12.80 22.09 -7.50
CA LEU A 97 12.72 22.17 -6.05
C LEU A 97 14.05 21.91 -5.33
N GLY A 98 15.15 21.72 -6.07
CA GLY A 98 16.50 21.54 -5.49
C GLY A 98 16.83 20.11 -5.06
N PHE A 99 16.20 19.10 -5.68
CA PHE A 99 16.45 17.66 -5.46
C PHE A 99 17.22 17.04 -6.63
N GLU A 100 18.20 17.74 -7.19
CA GLU A 100 18.92 17.35 -8.41
C GLU A 100 19.65 16.01 -8.27
N ASP A 101 20.15 15.69 -7.07
CA ASP A 101 20.83 14.43 -6.77
C ASP A 101 19.95 13.19 -7.02
N TYR A 102 18.62 13.36 -7.08
CA TYR A 102 17.68 12.29 -7.35
C TYR A 102 17.37 12.10 -8.85
N ILE A 103 17.76 13.04 -9.71
CA ILE A 103 17.34 13.06 -11.13
C ILE A 103 17.88 11.86 -11.90
N ASP A 104 19.18 11.61 -11.83
CA ASP A 104 19.80 10.53 -12.59
C ASP A 104 19.32 9.14 -12.15
N PRO A 105 19.23 8.83 -10.83
CA PRO A 105 18.58 7.61 -10.37
C PRO A 105 17.13 7.46 -10.87
N LEU A 106 16.34 8.54 -10.84
CA LEU A 106 14.94 8.51 -11.27
C LEU A 106 14.79 8.32 -12.79
N LYS A 107 15.67 8.88 -13.62
CA LYS A 107 15.68 8.63 -15.07
C LYS A 107 15.93 7.16 -15.40
N ILE A 108 16.88 6.53 -14.71
CA ILE A 108 17.16 5.10 -14.87
C ILE A 108 15.91 4.29 -14.49
N TYR A 109 15.28 4.64 -13.37
CA TYR A 109 14.06 3.98 -12.92
C TYR A 109 12.91 4.14 -13.94
N LEU A 110 12.65 5.35 -14.42
CA LEU A 110 11.60 5.65 -15.40
C LEU A 110 11.79 4.89 -16.71
N THR A 111 13.03 4.79 -17.17
CA THR A 111 13.39 4.02 -18.38
C THR A 111 13.04 2.54 -18.19
N ARG A 112 13.49 1.93 -17.09
CA ARG A 112 13.19 0.52 -16.78
C ARG A 112 11.70 0.27 -16.58
N TYR A 113 10.98 1.22 -16.00
CA TYR A 113 9.53 1.13 -15.83
C TYR A 113 8.80 1.05 -17.18
N ARG A 114 9.18 1.91 -18.15
CA ARG A 114 8.63 1.91 -19.51
C ARG A 114 8.94 0.61 -20.28
N GLU A 115 10.14 0.05 -20.09
CA GLU A 115 10.55 -1.24 -20.66
C GLU A 115 9.84 -2.46 -20.02
N GLY A 116 9.45 -2.36 -18.75
CA GLY A 116 8.73 -3.41 -18.03
C GLY A 116 7.24 -3.47 -18.40
N ASP A 117 6.62 -2.31 -18.60
CA ASP A 117 5.19 -2.21 -18.93
C ASP A 117 4.88 -2.79 -20.33
N THR A 118 5.86 -2.75 -21.24
CA THR A 118 5.77 -3.37 -22.57
C THR A 118 5.73 -4.91 -22.53
N LYS A 119 6.06 -5.56 -21.41
CA LYS A 119 5.96 -7.02 -21.24
C LYS A 119 4.71 -7.47 -20.47
N GLY A 120 4.01 -6.56 -19.80
CA GLY A 120 2.85 -6.87 -18.94
C GLY A 120 1.49 -6.80 -19.63
N SER A 121 1.37 -6.06 -20.74
CA SER A 121 0.06 -5.75 -21.35
C SER A 121 -0.46 -6.76 -22.39
N ALA A 122 0.20 -7.92 -22.55
CA ALA A 122 -0.15 -8.93 -23.56
C ALA A 122 -0.86 -10.20 -23.02
N LYS A 123 -1.20 -10.27 -21.72
CA LYS A 123 -1.95 -11.40 -21.14
C LYS A 123 -3.13 -10.92 -20.30
N GLY A 124 -4.22 -10.57 -20.97
CA GLY A 124 -5.46 -10.20 -20.31
C GLY A 124 -6.65 -10.07 -21.26
N GLY A 125 -6.72 -10.91 -22.29
CA GLY A 125 -7.82 -10.93 -23.26
C GLY A 125 -8.28 -12.35 -23.53
N GLU A 126 -9.46 -12.68 -23.00
CA GLU A 126 -10.44 -13.68 -23.47
C GLU A 126 -9.99 -15.14 -23.67
N THR A 127 -10.54 -16.06 -22.87
CA THR A 127 -11.68 -16.90 -23.26
C THR A 127 -11.99 -17.90 -22.14
N SER A 128 -13.16 -17.80 -21.52
CA SER A 128 -13.97 -18.98 -21.20
C SER A 128 -15.41 -18.53 -21.03
N ALA A 129 -16.15 -18.83 -22.09
CA ALA A 129 -17.55 -18.57 -22.25
C ALA A 129 -18.39 -19.26 -21.16
N LYS A 130 -19.48 -18.56 -20.84
CA LYS A 130 -20.59 -18.98 -19.97
C LYS A 130 -21.12 -20.38 -20.34
N LYS A 131 -21.49 -21.15 -19.31
CA LYS A 131 -22.60 -22.12 -19.40
C LYS A 131 -23.52 -21.94 -18.19
N ASP A 132 -24.71 -21.42 -18.47
CA ASP A 132 -25.93 -21.37 -17.66
C ASP A 132 -26.40 -22.80 -17.26
N VAL A 133 -26.71 -23.04 -15.97
CA VAL A 133 -28.05 -23.15 -15.33
C VAL A 133 -28.80 -24.49 -15.56
N GLN A 134 -28.97 -25.34 -14.52
CA GLN A 134 -30.17 -25.49 -13.66
C GLN A 134 -30.10 -26.75 -12.72
N PRO A 135 -30.90 -26.80 -11.62
CA PRO A 135 -30.77 -27.74 -10.50
C PRO A 135 -31.91 -28.78 -10.39
N SER A 136 -31.73 -29.84 -9.59
CA SER A 136 -32.83 -30.49 -8.85
C SER A 136 -32.39 -31.43 -7.72
N PRO A 137 -33.27 -31.68 -6.72
CA PRO A 137 -32.91 -32.15 -5.38
C PRO A 137 -33.40 -33.58 -5.07
N ASN A 138 -32.74 -34.32 -4.16
CA ASN A 138 -33.47 -35.09 -3.14
C ASN A 138 -32.63 -35.65 -1.98
N ALA A 139 -33.24 -35.49 -0.79
CA ALA A 139 -33.32 -36.37 0.39
C ALA A 139 -32.08 -36.78 1.24
N GLN A 140 -32.08 -36.20 2.46
CA GLN A 140 -32.12 -36.88 3.79
C GLN A 140 -30.93 -37.79 4.21
N LEU A 141 -30.50 -37.93 5.46
CA LEU A 141 -30.75 -37.42 6.81
C LEU A 141 -29.76 -38.24 7.67
N ALA A 142 -29.04 -37.65 8.66
CA ALA A 142 -28.70 -38.25 9.97
C ALA A 142 -27.34 -37.81 10.57
N HIS A 143 -27.46 -37.12 11.72
CA HIS A 143 -26.89 -37.47 13.03
C HIS A 143 -25.42 -37.17 13.42
N GLN A 144 -25.33 -36.33 14.46
CA GLN A 144 -24.45 -36.28 15.64
C GLN A 144 -22.94 -36.65 15.58
N GLY A 145 -22.15 -35.82 16.28
CA GLY A 145 -21.39 -36.33 17.43
C GLY A 145 -19.87 -36.12 17.45
N SER A 146 -19.45 -35.18 18.29
CA SER A 146 -18.31 -35.25 19.24
C SER A 146 -16.84 -35.41 18.78
N PHE A 147 -16.03 -34.47 19.29
CA PHE A 147 -14.65 -34.56 19.77
C PHE A 147 -13.90 -35.90 19.68
N SER A 148 -12.66 -35.84 19.17
CA SER A 148 -11.47 -36.26 19.93
C SER A 148 -10.15 -35.76 19.33
N GLN A 149 -9.29 -35.30 20.24
CA GLN A 149 -7.85 -35.12 20.07
C GLN A 149 -7.18 -36.45 19.73
N ASN A 150 -6.06 -36.42 19.02
CA ASN A 150 -4.99 -37.37 19.33
C ASN A 150 -3.61 -36.73 19.22
N VAL A 151 -2.85 -36.96 20.27
CA VAL A 151 -1.42 -36.68 20.50
C VAL A 151 -0.62 -37.85 19.91
N SER A 152 0.62 -37.64 19.46
CA SER A 152 1.82 -38.37 19.96
C SER A 152 3.01 -38.40 18.99
N TYR A 153 4.11 -37.92 19.57
CA TYR A 153 5.55 -38.16 19.43
C TYR A 153 6.14 -39.34 18.64
N THR A 154 7.47 -39.20 18.43
CA THR A 154 8.56 -40.14 18.11
C THR A 154 8.80 -40.48 16.62
N ASN A 155 9.99 -40.23 16.08
CA ASN A 155 11.10 -41.19 16.15
C ASN A 155 12.40 -40.64 15.53
N SER A 156 13.51 -41.01 16.16
CA SER A 156 14.90 -40.75 15.86
C SER A 156 15.44 -41.69 14.78
N GLN A 157 16.36 -41.22 13.92
CA GLN A 157 17.53 -41.99 13.44
C GLN A 157 18.43 -41.07 12.60
N GLY A 158 19.49 -40.53 13.23
CA GLY A 158 20.64 -39.96 12.53
C GLY A 158 21.60 -41.09 12.15
N GLN A 159 21.81 -41.27 10.85
CA GLN A 159 22.81 -42.17 10.28
C GLN A 159 24.21 -41.60 10.54
N HIS A 160 25.03 -42.32 11.31
CA HIS A 160 26.46 -42.06 11.43
C HIS A 160 27.21 -43.00 10.47
N MET A 161 27.95 -42.42 9.54
CA MET A 161 28.76 -43.11 8.53
C MET A 161 29.98 -43.77 9.17
N MET A 162 30.26 -45.02 8.78
CA MET A 162 31.41 -45.83 9.18
C MET A 162 32.74 -45.28 8.64
N VAL A 163 33.81 -45.37 9.44
CA VAL A 163 35.21 -45.22 9.00
C VAL A 163 35.94 -46.53 9.33
N PRO A 164 36.61 -47.20 8.37
CA PRO A 164 37.38 -48.41 8.67
C PRO A 164 38.76 -48.04 9.24
N MET A 165 39.13 -48.69 10.35
CA MET A 165 40.47 -48.67 10.94
C MET A 165 41.35 -49.74 10.29
N GLN A 166 42.46 -49.31 9.69
CA GLN A 166 43.55 -50.17 9.23
C GLN A 166 44.29 -50.73 10.46
N GLY A 167 44.41 -52.06 10.58
CA GLY A 167 45.27 -52.72 11.58
C GLY A 167 46.71 -52.88 11.06
N PRO A 168 47.73 -52.98 11.93
CA PRO A 168 49.12 -53.14 11.50
C PRO A 168 49.51 -54.62 11.35
N ASP A 169 50.53 -54.81 10.51
CA ASP A 169 51.20 -56.04 10.12
C ASP A 169 51.75 -56.87 11.29
N ASN A 170 51.55 -58.20 11.23
CA ASN A 170 52.60 -59.24 11.31
C ASN A 170 52.00 -60.62 10.97
#